data_AF-A0A813EF13-F1
#
_entry.id   AF-A0A813EF13-F1
#
_cell.length_a   1.000
_cell.length_b   1.000
_cell.length_c   1.000
_cell.angle_alpha   90.00
_cell.angle_beta   90.00
_cell.angle_gamma   90.00
#
_symmetry.space_group_name_H-M   'P 1'
#
loop_
_entity.id
_entity.type
_entity.pdbx_description
1 polymer ?
#
loop_
_entity_poly.entity_id
_entity_poly.type
_entity_poly.pdbx_seq_one_letter_code
_entity_poly.pdbx_strand_id
1 'polypeptide(L)'
;MPPEKRWRPAVAPPSNGEATVDDWKTHPRLRKHLQRFLDSPDPGRVLSRYSAQAQNLSPEKLLRIAVHVGAWVALLPLEQAAASPSGEEDVSQPSPVQLLARILRLRDRAKISDWLQGVLHLVALRLQDVRREVQGQAARPWMDLRRSMPKAIWRELRIQRPAIPVCYQSKDPQDPADQVPCLKRKPPPEQTELAGAKAELEAEFDTLQQFGSPATAALLASEMHQEICELGNEKAVRRFHRDGAAFSNSNLEERALHVESLEERLVKALASESWDQVCFLMREAAAALAAPRQKAVLNAAAAHMPEDAQERLQTNLQSQLRKLICKGLAYLDLSDAGTASQLEPALSFMKLLIERFKVRGQLEEARAAKQWLRLQGLLTTEATTQAEANLEILLTEGNHRRGGGLKTTKGGVYTPNPKNQDNPLIRNTGNDVILNCNKCGIELRSSWIFDYLGKVHILVPKHGHSACGGRYVPTDAKLSVRQDNPTHLDICPHGSQSRHCVKCGGSGICVHKKRFSRCPPCFAERREERSDAKREQ
;
A
#
# COMPACT_ATOMS: atom_id res chain seq x y z
N MET A 1 -46.97 -7.87 -28.87
CA MET A 1 -46.21 -6.81 -28.19
C MET A 1 -47.12 -5.60 -28.01
N PRO A 2 -47.34 -5.10 -26.78
CA PRO A 2 -47.81 -3.74 -26.57
C PRO A 2 -46.61 -2.77 -26.45
N PRO A 3 -46.78 -1.49 -26.82
CA PRO A 3 -45.67 -0.56 -27.00
C PRO A 3 -45.02 -0.21 -25.67
N GLU A 4 -43.68 -0.18 -25.67
CA GLU A 4 -42.85 0.22 -24.54
C GLU A 4 -43.24 1.63 -24.07
N LYS A 5 -43.96 1.73 -22.94
CA LYS A 5 -44.16 3.00 -22.24
C LYS A 5 -42.78 3.57 -21.92
N ARG A 6 -42.45 4.68 -22.58
CA ARG A 6 -41.25 5.50 -22.37
C ARG A 6 -41.10 5.77 -20.87
N TRP A 7 -40.14 5.08 -20.25
CA TRP A 7 -39.85 5.14 -18.82
C TRP A 7 -39.39 6.56 -18.46
N ARG A 8 -40.10 7.26 -17.56
CA ARG A 8 -39.58 8.52 -16.99
C ARG A 8 -38.39 8.18 -16.06
N PRO A 9 -37.24 8.86 -16.17
CA PRO A 9 -36.12 8.65 -15.27
C PRO A 9 -36.45 9.24 -13.90
N ALA A 10 -36.73 8.37 -12.91
CA ALA A 10 -36.66 8.78 -11.51
C ALA A 10 -35.18 9.13 -11.20
N VAL A 11 -34.96 10.32 -10.64
CA VAL A 11 -33.63 10.79 -10.23
C VAL A 11 -33.11 9.86 -9.13
N ALA A 12 -31.87 9.40 -9.26
CA ALA A 12 -31.23 8.61 -8.21
C ALA A 12 -31.01 9.49 -6.98
N PRO A 13 -31.16 8.97 -5.75
CA PRO A 13 -30.66 9.69 -4.58
C PRO A 13 -29.16 10.02 -4.77
N PRO A 14 -28.69 11.19 -4.30
CA PRO A 14 -27.29 11.58 -4.42
C PRO A 14 -26.36 10.53 -3.77
N SER A 15 -25.39 10.02 -4.54
CA SER A 15 -24.40 9.04 -4.03
C SER A 15 -23.20 9.69 -3.34
N ASN A 16 -23.07 11.01 -3.40
CA ASN A 16 -21.98 11.85 -2.87
C ASN A 16 -22.07 12.13 -1.36
N GLY A 17 -22.85 11.33 -0.60
CA GLY A 17 -22.94 11.43 0.86
C GLY A 17 -24.06 12.32 1.39
N GLU A 18 -24.88 12.93 0.53
CA GLU A 18 -26.07 13.70 0.94
C GLU A 18 -27.28 12.81 1.24
N ALA A 19 -27.39 11.64 0.59
CA ALA A 19 -28.44 10.66 0.88
C ALA A 19 -27.97 9.65 1.95
N THR A 20 -28.81 9.42 2.95
CA THR A 20 -28.57 8.43 3.99
C THR A 20 -28.78 7.00 3.49
N VAL A 21 -28.21 6.03 4.20
CA VAL A 21 -28.43 4.59 3.94
C VAL A 21 -29.94 4.26 3.98
N ASP A 22 -30.69 4.93 4.84
CA ASP A 22 -32.13 4.72 4.99
C ASP A 22 -32.93 5.28 3.82
N ASP A 23 -32.49 6.38 3.20
CA ASP A 23 -33.11 6.91 1.97
C ASP A 23 -33.07 5.88 0.84
N TRP A 24 -31.96 5.16 0.70
CA TRP A 24 -31.83 4.09 -0.28
C TRP A 24 -32.65 2.85 0.10
N LYS A 25 -32.64 2.43 1.37
CA LYS A 25 -33.41 1.26 1.84
C LYS A 25 -34.92 1.46 1.73
N THR A 26 -35.41 2.69 1.90
CA THR A 26 -36.84 3.03 1.87
C THR A 26 -37.31 3.49 0.48
N HIS A 27 -36.39 3.69 -0.47
CA HIS A 27 -36.71 4.22 -1.78
C HIS A 27 -37.83 3.43 -2.50
N PRO A 28 -38.95 4.07 -2.91
CA PRO A 28 -40.12 3.39 -3.47
C PRO A 28 -39.82 2.49 -4.67
N ARG A 29 -38.84 2.91 -5.49
CA ARG A 29 -38.37 2.12 -6.65
C ARG A 29 -37.73 0.80 -6.25
N LEU A 30 -36.81 0.80 -5.28
CA LEU A 30 -36.14 -0.43 -4.83
C LEU A 30 -37.14 -1.34 -4.11
N ARG A 31 -38.00 -0.76 -3.26
CA ARG A 31 -39.11 -1.47 -2.60
C ARG A 31 -40.05 -2.13 -3.60
N LYS A 32 -40.43 -1.45 -4.68
CA LYS A 32 -41.26 -2.03 -5.75
C LYS A 32 -40.57 -3.19 -6.48
N HIS A 33 -39.26 -3.12 -6.70
CA HIS A 33 -38.51 -4.22 -7.32
C HIS A 33 -38.38 -5.44 -6.40
N LEU A 34 -38.20 -5.21 -5.10
CA LEU A 34 -38.21 -6.26 -4.08
C LEU A 34 -39.60 -6.90 -3.95
N GLN A 35 -40.65 -6.08 -3.82
CA GLN A 35 -42.02 -6.57 -3.65
C GLN A 35 -42.45 -7.44 -4.85
N ARG A 36 -42.16 -7.00 -6.08
CA ARG A 36 -42.43 -7.81 -7.29
C ARG A 36 -41.68 -9.13 -7.35
N PHE A 37 -40.54 -9.22 -6.68
CA PHE A 37 -39.78 -10.47 -6.60
C PHE A 37 -40.40 -11.40 -5.55
N LEU A 38 -40.81 -10.86 -4.40
CA LEU A 38 -41.50 -11.59 -3.34
C LEU A 38 -42.91 -12.07 -3.75
N ASP A 39 -43.65 -11.25 -4.49
CA ASP A 39 -44.99 -11.57 -5.02
C ASP A 39 -44.93 -12.53 -6.22
N SER A 40 -43.73 -12.86 -6.73
CA SER A 40 -43.59 -13.80 -7.83
C SER A 40 -43.95 -15.21 -7.34
N PRO A 41 -44.84 -15.94 -8.03
CA PRO A 41 -45.21 -17.29 -7.64
C PRO A 41 -44.03 -18.27 -7.69
N ASP A 42 -43.00 -17.94 -8.48
CA ASP A 42 -41.74 -18.69 -8.57
C ASP A 42 -40.56 -17.70 -8.69
N PRO A 43 -39.94 -17.31 -7.55
CA PRO A 43 -38.75 -16.46 -7.55
C PRO A 43 -37.53 -17.11 -8.22
N GLY A 44 -37.42 -18.44 -8.18
CA GLY A 44 -36.36 -19.21 -8.82
C GLY A 44 -36.38 -19.05 -10.34
N ARG A 45 -37.55 -19.15 -10.96
CA ARG A 45 -37.72 -18.90 -12.40
C ARG A 45 -37.39 -17.47 -12.80
N VAL A 46 -37.62 -16.49 -11.94
CA VAL A 46 -37.19 -15.10 -12.18
C VAL A 46 -35.66 -15.01 -12.20
N LEU A 47 -34.98 -15.67 -11.26
CA LEU A 47 -33.52 -15.70 -11.18
C LEU A 47 -32.90 -16.44 -12.38
N SER A 48 -33.42 -17.62 -12.74
CA SER A 48 -32.97 -18.37 -13.92
C SER A 48 -33.18 -17.59 -15.21
N ARG A 49 -34.30 -16.87 -15.36
CA ARG A 49 -34.53 -16.00 -16.52
C ARG A 49 -33.49 -14.89 -16.61
N TYR A 50 -33.18 -14.22 -15.50
CA TYR A 50 -32.14 -13.18 -15.50
C TYR A 50 -30.73 -13.75 -15.70
N SER A 51 -30.43 -14.93 -15.17
CA SER A 51 -29.17 -15.65 -15.38
C SER A 51 -28.95 -16.01 -16.86
N ALA A 52 -29.99 -16.55 -17.51
CA ALA A 52 -29.96 -16.90 -18.93
C ALA A 52 -29.82 -15.66 -19.82
N GLN A 53 -30.53 -14.58 -19.47
CA GLN A 53 -30.45 -13.33 -20.22
C GLN A 53 -29.08 -12.64 -20.08
N ALA A 54 -28.43 -12.70 -18.91
CA ALA A 54 -27.20 -11.97 -18.64
C ALA A 54 -26.05 -12.24 -19.62
N GLN A 55 -26.02 -13.40 -20.28
CA GLN A 55 -24.94 -13.77 -21.22
C GLN A 55 -25.03 -13.05 -22.57
N ASN A 56 -26.23 -12.61 -23.00
CA ASN A 56 -26.49 -12.13 -24.37
C ASN A 56 -27.08 -10.71 -24.41
N LEU A 57 -26.94 -9.94 -23.33
CA LEU A 57 -27.50 -8.59 -23.22
C LEU A 57 -26.45 -7.51 -23.47
N SER A 58 -26.91 -6.37 -23.98
CA SER A 58 -26.07 -5.17 -24.07
C SER A 58 -25.64 -4.69 -22.68
N PRO A 59 -24.50 -3.99 -22.56
CA PRO A 59 -24.02 -3.46 -21.29
C PRO A 59 -25.09 -2.64 -20.52
N GLU A 60 -25.91 -1.84 -21.19
CA GLU A 60 -26.95 -1.04 -20.51
C GLU A 60 -28.06 -1.91 -19.90
N LYS A 61 -28.47 -2.97 -20.60
CA LYS A 61 -29.48 -3.92 -20.11
C LYS A 61 -28.91 -4.75 -18.96
N LEU A 62 -27.64 -5.14 -19.05
CA LEU A 62 -26.94 -5.88 -18.00
C LEU A 62 -26.83 -5.05 -16.70
N LEU A 63 -26.47 -3.76 -16.80
CA LEU A 63 -26.44 -2.83 -15.67
C LEU A 63 -27.83 -2.62 -15.04
N ARG A 64 -28.88 -2.60 -15.85
CA ARG A 64 -30.27 -2.49 -15.34
C ARG A 64 -30.68 -3.73 -14.54
N ILE A 65 -30.32 -4.92 -15.00
CA ILE A 65 -30.55 -6.15 -14.23
C ILE A 65 -29.72 -6.14 -12.94
N ALA A 66 -28.46 -5.67 -12.99
CA ALA A 66 -27.62 -5.53 -11.81
C ALA A 66 -28.25 -4.64 -10.72
N VAL A 67 -28.96 -3.57 -11.09
CA VAL A 67 -29.71 -2.72 -10.14
C VAL A 67 -30.85 -3.51 -9.48
N HIS A 68 -31.61 -4.30 -10.24
CA HIS A 68 -32.71 -5.09 -9.69
C HIS A 68 -32.19 -6.17 -8.73
N VAL A 69 -31.20 -6.95 -9.17
CA VAL A 69 -30.63 -8.04 -8.37
C VAL A 69 -29.87 -7.48 -7.17
N GLY A 70 -29.14 -6.37 -7.33
CA GLY A 70 -28.49 -5.65 -6.25
C GLY A 70 -29.46 -5.17 -5.17
N ALA A 71 -30.66 -4.71 -5.56
CA ALA A 71 -31.69 -4.33 -4.61
C ALA A 71 -32.19 -5.51 -3.77
N TRP A 72 -32.36 -6.68 -4.39
CA TRP A 72 -32.76 -7.90 -3.69
C TRP A 72 -31.68 -8.34 -2.69
N VAL A 73 -30.43 -8.38 -3.14
CA VAL A 73 -29.29 -8.72 -2.28
C VAL A 73 -29.15 -7.75 -1.11
N ALA A 74 -29.40 -6.46 -1.35
CA ALA A 74 -29.32 -5.44 -0.31
C ALA A 74 -30.47 -5.51 0.71
N LEU A 75 -31.67 -5.97 0.32
CA LEU A 75 -32.90 -5.78 1.12
C LEU A 75 -33.59 -7.07 1.61
N LEU A 76 -33.35 -8.25 1.00
CA LEU A 76 -33.90 -9.53 1.48
C LEU A 76 -33.30 -9.91 2.85
N PRO A 77 -33.85 -10.86 3.62
CA PRO A 77 -33.12 -11.50 4.72
C PRO A 77 -31.83 -12.20 4.25
N LEU A 78 -30.82 -12.34 5.11
CA LEU A 78 -29.50 -12.91 4.75
C LEU A 78 -29.61 -14.32 4.16
N GLU A 79 -30.40 -15.16 4.79
CA GLU A 79 -30.64 -16.54 4.35
C GLU A 79 -31.34 -16.57 2.99
N GLN A 80 -32.39 -15.75 2.80
CA GLN A 80 -33.14 -15.70 1.54
C GLN A 80 -32.32 -15.13 0.37
N ALA A 81 -31.37 -14.23 0.64
CA ALA A 81 -30.49 -13.69 -0.40
C ALA A 81 -29.42 -14.69 -0.86
N ALA A 82 -28.99 -15.60 0.03
CA ALA A 82 -28.00 -16.63 -0.27
C ALA A 82 -28.59 -17.98 -0.70
N ALA A 83 -29.84 -18.28 -0.33
CA ALA A 83 -30.49 -19.55 -0.63
C ALA A 83 -30.73 -19.74 -2.13
N SER A 84 -30.30 -20.89 -2.65
CA SER A 84 -30.75 -21.40 -3.94
C SER A 84 -32.11 -22.07 -3.77
N PRO A 85 -33.07 -21.88 -4.70
CA PRO A 85 -34.41 -22.45 -4.59
C PRO A 85 -34.43 -23.99 -4.54
N SER A 86 -33.38 -24.64 -5.06
CA SER A 86 -33.23 -26.09 -5.20
C SER A 86 -32.40 -26.76 -4.09
N GLY A 87 -31.83 -26.01 -3.13
CA GLY A 87 -31.05 -26.57 -2.01
C GLY A 87 -29.67 -27.16 -2.35
N GLU A 88 -29.41 -27.52 -3.61
CA GLU A 88 -28.10 -27.95 -4.12
C GLU A 88 -27.44 -26.86 -5.00
N GLU A 89 -26.12 -26.91 -5.18
CA GLU A 89 -25.33 -26.05 -6.09
C GLU A 89 -25.67 -26.30 -7.58
N ASP A 90 -26.96 -26.34 -7.95
CA ASP A 90 -27.39 -26.41 -9.34
C ASP A 90 -27.15 -25.05 -10.03
N VAL A 91 -26.25 -25.06 -11.01
CA VAL A 91 -25.87 -23.90 -11.84
C VAL A 91 -27.08 -23.30 -12.58
N SER A 92 -28.17 -24.06 -12.73
CA SER A 92 -29.38 -23.65 -13.42
C SER A 92 -30.25 -22.65 -12.63
N GLN A 93 -30.16 -22.62 -11.30
CA GLN A 93 -30.97 -21.77 -10.41
C GLN A 93 -30.11 -21.02 -9.38
N PRO A 94 -29.43 -19.93 -9.79
CA PRO A 94 -28.57 -19.18 -8.87
C PRO A 94 -29.38 -18.40 -7.84
N SER A 95 -28.86 -18.28 -6.62
CA SER A 95 -29.39 -17.34 -5.62
C SER A 95 -29.19 -15.88 -6.05
N PRO A 96 -29.92 -14.91 -5.47
CA PRO A 96 -29.72 -13.48 -5.76
C PRO A 96 -28.26 -13.03 -5.63
N VAL A 97 -27.54 -13.52 -4.61
CA VAL A 97 -26.12 -13.21 -4.37
C VAL A 97 -25.24 -13.77 -5.48
N GLN A 98 -25.44 -15.03 -5.87
CA GLN A 98 -24.69 -15.67 -6.96
C GLN A 98 -24.95 -14.99 -8.31
N LEU A 99 -26.21 -14.64 -8.58
CA LEU A 99 -26.60 -13.96 -9.81
C LEU A 99 -25.95 -12.57 -9.90
N LEU A 100 -25.92 -11.81 -8.80
CA LEU A 100 -25.27 -10.50 -8.77
C LEU A 100 -23.77 -10.62 -9.01
N ALA A 101 -23.10 -11.57 -8.35
CA ALA A 101 -21.68 -11.84 -8.54
C ALA A 101 -21.37 -12.16 -10.02
N ARG A 102 -22.18 -13.01 -10.64
CA ARG A 102 -22.08 -13.35 -12.06
C ARG A 102 -22.26 -12.13 -12.97
N ILE A 103 -23.30 -11.33 -12.74
CA ILE A 103 -23.58 -10.13 -13.55
C ILE A 103 -22.44 -9.11 -13.43
N LEU A 104 -21.90 -8.89 -12.23
CA LEU A 104 -20.80 -7.96 -12.01
C LEU A 104 -19.50 -8.40 -12.72
N ARG A 105 -19.25 -9.71 -12.83
CA ARG A 105 -18.13 -10.27 -13.61
C ARG A 105 -18.31 -10.07 -15.12
N LEU A 106 -19.54 -10.18 -15.64
CA LEU A 106 -19.84 -9.99 -17.06
C LEU A 106 -19.88 -8.52 -17.51
N ARG A 107 -19.93 -7.58 -16.57
CA ARG A 107 -20.11 -6.13 -16.83
C ARG A 107 -18.94 -5.47 -17.57
N ASP A 108 -17.74 -6.04 -17.49
CA ASP A 108 -16.50 -5.43 -17.98
C ASP A 108 -16.31 -3.97 -17.45
N ARG A 109 -15.58 -3.11 -18.17
CA ARG A 109 -15.31 -1.70 -17.83
C ARG A 109 -16.48 -0.74 -18.09
N ALA A 110 -17.71 -1.23 -18.26
CA ALA A 110 -18.88 -0.37 -18.47
C ALA A 110 -19.07 0.61 -17.30
N LYS A 111 -19.38 1.87 -17.64
CA LYS A 111 -19.59 2.93 -16.65
C LYS A 111 -20.78 2.60 -15.75
N ILE A 112 -20.56 2.60 -14.45
CA ILE A 112 -21.58 2.36 -13.43
C ILE A 112 -22.51 3.58 -13.39
N SER A 113 -23.82 3.34 -13.43
CA SER A 113 -24.83 4.40 -13.26
C SER A 113 -24.99 4.76 -11.79
N ASP A 114 -25.44 5.98 -11.49
CA ASP A 114 -25.65 6.45 -10.11
C ASP A 114 -26.60 5.53 -9.32
N TRP A 115 -27.62 4.98 -10.00
CA TRP A 115 -28.51 3.95 -9.45
C TRP A 115 -27.78 2.67 -9.05
N LEU A 116 -26.92 2.15 -9.91
CA LEU A 116 -26.14 0.95 -9.59
C LEU A 116 -25.09 1.26 -8.51
N GLN A 117 -24.49 2.44 -8.56
CA GLN A 117 -23.52 2.88 -7.56
C GLN A 117 -24.17 2.88 -6.16
N GLY A 118 -25.30 3.55 -5.96
CA GLY A 118 -25.97 3.57 -4.65
C GLY A 118 -26.45 2.20 -4.17
N VAL A 119 -26.99 1.37 -5.08
CA VAL A 119 -27.36 -0.02 -4.73
C VAL A 119 -26.13 -0.84 -4.33
N LEU A 120 -25.00 -0.70 -5.02
CA LEU A 120 -23.76 -1.38 -4.66
C LEU A 120 -23.17 -0.87 -3.34
N HIS A 121 -23.40 0.38 -2.95
CA HIS A 121 -23.05 0.87 -1.61
C HIS A 121 -23.85 0.14 -0.52
N LEU A 122 -25.17 -0.03 -0.71
CA LEU A 122 -25.99 -0.82 0.21
C LEU A 122 -25.51 -2.27 0.31
N VAL A 123 -25.21 -2.90 -0.83
CA VAL A 123 -24.67 -4.28 -0.87
C VAL A 123 -23.31 -4.35 -0.16
N ALA A 124 -22.45 -3.36 -0.34
CA ALA A 124 -21.13 -3.34 0.29
C ALA A 124 -21.18 -3.10 1.81
N LEU A 125 -22.10 -2.27 2.31
CA LEU A 125 -22.40 -2.16 3.75
C LEU A 125 -22.87 -3.51 4.30
N ARG A 126 -23.81 -4.14 3.62
CA ARG A 126 -24.32 -5.45 4.02
C ARG A 126 -23.25 -6.55 4.03
N LEU A 127 -22.31 -6.52 3.08
CA LEU A 127 -21.16 -7.43 3.06
C LEU A 127 -20.17 -7.20 4.22
N GLN A 128 -20.25 -6.06 4.93
CA GLN A 128 -19.51 -5.86 6.19
C GLN A 128 -20.21 -6.57 7.35
N ASP A 129 -21.55 -6.61 7.36
CA ASP A 129 -22.36 -7.24 8.41
C ASP A 129 -22.35 -8.78 8.28
N VAL A 130 -22.45 -9.31 7.05
CA VAL A 130 -22.40 -10.75 6.75
C VAL A 130 -21.15 -11.42 7.35
N ARG A 131 -20.02 -10.70 7.40
CA ARG A 131 -18.74 -11.18 7.97
C ARG A 131 -18.85 -11.56 9.45
N ARG A 132 -19.82 -11.00 10.17
CA ARG A 132 -20.04 -11.24 11.60
C ARG A 132 -21.06 -12.34 11.87
N GLU A 133 -22.01 -12.54 10.95
CA GLU A 133 -23.23 -13.32 11.22
C GLU A 133 -23.29 -14.68 10.51
N VAL A 134 -22.64 -14.86 9.35
CA VAL A 134 -22.79 -16.08 8.53
C VAL A 134 -21.51 -16.93 8.55
N GLN A 135 -21.62 -18.17 9.05
CA GLN A 135 -20.55 -19.18 9.04
C GLN A 135 -20.94 -20.40 8.18
N GLY A 136 -19.96 -21.17 7.68
CA GLY A 136 -20.19 -22.41 6.93
C GLY A 136 -20.49 -22.24 5.42
N GLN A 137 -21.13 -23.23 4.79
CA GLN A 137 -21.36 -23.28 3.33
C GLN A 137 -22.16 -22.08 2.78
N ALA A 138 -23.04 -21.50 3.60
CA ALA A 138 -23.81 -20.29 3.27
C ALA A 138 -22.93 -19.03 3.07
N ALA A 139 -21.68 -19.03 3.53
CA ALA A 139 -20.76 -17.90 3.38
C ALA A 139 -20.11 -17.82 1.98
N ARG A 140 -20.04 -18.94 1.25
CA ARG A 140 -19.33 -19.03 -0.04
C ARG A 140 -19.92 -18.10 -1.12
N PRO A 141 -21.26 -18.02 -1.33
CA PRO A 141 -21.85 -17.07 -2.26
C PRO A 141 -21.53 -15.60 -1.93
N TRP A 142 -21.57 -15.23 -0.66
CA TRP A 142 -21.28 -13.87 -0.21
C TRP A 142 -19.82 -13.46 -0.44
N MET A 143 -18.90 -14.41 -0.27
CA MET A 143 -17.48 -14.20 -0.55
C MET A 143 -17.21 -14.03 -2.06
N ASP A 144 -17.88 -14.80 -2.91
CA ASP A 144 -17.79 -14.65 -4.37
C ASP A 144 -18.36 -13.30 -4.84
N LEU A 145 -19.48 -12.87 -4.26
CA LEU A 145 -20.02 -11.53 -4.50
C LEU A 145 -19.04 -10.43 -4.05
N ARG A 146 -18.44 -10.55 -2.86
CA ARG A 146 -17.45 -9.60 -2.35
C ARG A 146 -16.26 -9.44 -3.31
N ARG A 147 -15.77 -10.55 -3.88
CA ARG A 147 -14.68 -10.53 -4.88
C ARG A 147 -15.10 -9.85 -6.19
N SER A 148 -16.38 -9.99 -6.56
CA SER A 148 -16.95 -9.41 -7.78
C SER A 148 -17.29 -7.91 -7.65
N MET A 149 -17.23 -7.34 -6.45
CA MET A 149 -17.59 -5.93 -6.21
C MET A 149 -16.57 -4.93 -6.78
N PRO A 150 -17.01 -3.81 -7.41
CA PRO A 150 -16.09 -2.82 -7.96
C PRO A 150 -15.26 -2.11 -6.90
N LYS A 151 -13.93 -2.04 -7.10
CA LYS A 151 -12.97 -1.39 -6.17
C LYS A 151 -13.29 0.09 -5.88
N ALA A 152 -13.99 0.79 -6.79
CA ALA A 152 -14.43 2.17 -6.58
C ALA A 152 -15.44 2.31 -5.43
N ILE A 153 -16.40 1.38 -5.33
CA ILE A 153 -17.43 1.38 -4.27
C ILE A 153 -16.80 1.20 -2.89
N TRP A 154 -15.83 0.29 -2.78
CA TRP A 154 -15.09 0.07 -1.53
C TRP A 154 -14.24 1.27 -1.11
N ARG A 155 -13.74 2.07 -2.05
CA ARG A 155 -12.98 3.29 -1.75
C ARG A 155 -13.90 4.39 -1.25
N GLU A 156 -15.04 4.58 -1.90
CA GLU A 156 -16.02 5.61 -1.53
C GLU A 156 -16.63 5.36 -0.15
N LEU A 157 -16.99 4.12 0.18
CA LEU A 157 -17.45 3.75 1.53
C LEU A 157 -16.43 4.01 2.65
N ARG A 158 -15.12 3.96 2.34
CA ARG A 158 -14.07 4.29 3.33
C ARG A 158 -13.98 5.79 3.56
N ILE A 159 -14.22 6.59 2.52
CA ILE A 159 -14.18 8.05 2.59
C ILE A 159 -15.39 8.59 3.37
N GLN A 160 -16.55 7.95 3.26
CA GLN A 160 -17.81 8.40 3.88
C GLN A 160 -17.98 8.03 5.36
N ARG A 161 -17.04 7.31 5.99
CA ARG A 161 -17.08 7.06 7.45
C ARG A 161 -16.44 8.23 8.21
N PRO A 162 -17.19 9.06 8.96
CA PRO A 162 -16.58 10.04 9.84
C PRO A 162 -15.76 9.33 10.91
N ALA A 163 -14.61 9.91 11.25
CA ALA A 163 -13.86 9.53 12.44
C ALA A 163 -14.81 9.60 13.65
N ILE A 164 -14.89 8.52 14.42
CA ILE A 164 -15.60 8.51 15.69
C ILE A 164 -14.99 9.63 16.53
N PRO A 165 -15.79 10.60 17.04
CA PRO A 165 -15.29 11.61 17.94
C PRO A 165 -14.76 10.91 19.19
N VAL A 166 -13.45 11.01 19.40
CA VAL A 166 -12.84 10.61 20.66
C VAL A 166 -13.39 11.56 21.73
N CYS A 167 -14.30 11.05 22.56
CA CYS A 167 -14.76 11.79 23.73
C CYS A 167 -13.57 11.87 24.70
N TYR A 168 -12.91 13.02 24.71
CA TYR A 168 -11.84 13.34 25.64
C TYR A 168 -12.48 13.58 27.00
N GLN A 169 -12.60 12.54 27.83
CA GLN A 169 -13.01 12.73 29.22
C GLN A 169 -11.83 13.35 29.97
N SER A 170 -11.94 14.65 30.19
CA SER A 170 -11.16 15.40 31.17
C SER A 170 -11.36 14.76 32.54
N LYS A 171 -10.26 14.40 33.19
CA LYS A 171 -10.23 14.16 34.63
C LYS A 171 -10.45 15.50 35.34
N ASP A 172 -11.48 15.58 36.16
CA ASP A 172 -11.39 16.33 37.41
C ASP A 172 -12.12 15.55 38.52
N PRO A 173 -11.67 15.64 39.79
CA PRO A 173 -12.04 14.73 40.85
C PRO A 173 -13.03 15.36 41.85
N GLN A 174 -14.18 14.72 42.08
CA GLN A 174 -14.99 14.83 43.32
C GLN A 174 -16.25 13.95 43.20
N ASP A 175 -16.25 12.76 43.83
CA ASP A 175 -17.06 12.40 45.01
C ASP A 175 -17.15 10.85 45.16
N PRO A 176 -17.28 10.31 46.39
CA PRO A 176 -17.09 8.90 46.69
C PRO A 176 -18.42 8.15 46.85
N ALA A 177 -18.65 7.14 46.02
CA ALA A 177 -19.55 6.02 46.34
C ALA A 177 -19.40 4.94 45.27
N ASP A 178 -18.63 3.89 45.58
CA ASP A 178 -19.19 2.52 45.67
C ASP A 178 -18.06 1.49 45.70
N GLN A 179 -18.02 0.80 46.83
CA GLN A 179 -17.07 -0.26 47.19
C GLN A 179 -17.63 -1.61 46.76
N VAL A 180 -16.83 -2.42 46.05
CA VAL A 180 -16.77 -3.90 46.22
C VAL A 180 -15.42 -4.43 45.69
N PRO A 181 -14.90 -5.61 46.11
CA PRO A 181 -13.62 -5.70 46.79
C PRO A 181 -12.52 -6.35 45.95
N CYS A 182 -11.31 -5.79 46.03
CA CYS A 182 -10.12 -6.31 45.37
C CYS A 182 -9.45 -7.43 46.20
N LEU A 183 -9.20 -8.58 45.58
CA LEU A 183 -8.40 -9.68 46.13
C LEU A 183 -6.94 -9.23 46.31
N LYS A 184 -6.41 -9.49 47.52
CA LYS A 184 -5.06 -9.13 47.97
C LYS A 184 -3.98 -9.69 47.03
N ARG A 185 -3.13 -8.82 46.47
CA ARG A 185 -1.83 -9.21 45.87
C ARG A 185 -0.74 -9.18 46.94
N LYS A 186 0.12 -10.21 46.92
CA LYS A 186 1.37 -10.31 47.70
C LYS A 186 2.38 -9.22 47.28
N PRO A 187 3.26 -8.74 48.18
CA PRO A 187 4.32 -7.80 47.83
C PRO A 187 5.47 -8.49 47.06
N PRO A 188 6.27 -7.73 46.28
CA PRO A 188 7.40 -8.26 45.51
C PRO A 188 8.63 -8.52 46.39
N PRO A 189 9.57 -9.38 45.95
CA PRO A 189 10.80 -9.66 46.69
C PRO A 189 11.83 -8.53 46.58
N GLU A 190 12.72 -8.51 47.56
CA GLU A 190 13.76 -7.52 47.84
C GLU A 190 14.88 -7.45 46.79
N GLN A 191 15.47 -6.26 46.64
CA GLN A 191 16.38 -5.86 45.55
C GLN A 191 17.78 -6.50 45.56
N THR A 192 18.06 -7.45 46.44
CA THR A 192 19.38 -8.09 46.57
C THR A 192 19.56 -9.34 45.69
N GLU A 193 18.49 -9.95 45.19
CA GLU A 193 18.57 -11.12 44.28
C GLU A 193 18.81 -10.70 42.81
N LEU A 194 18.51 -9.45 42.44
CA LEU A 194 18.62 -8.95 41.07
C LEU A 194 20.08 -8.59 40.68
N ALA A 195 20.96 -8.38 41.65
CA ALA A 195 22.37 -8.04 41.42
C ALA A 195 23.23 -9.28 41.10
N GLY A 196 22.91 -10.44 41.70
CA GLY A 196 23.62 -11.70 41.44
C GLY A 196 23.35 -12.26 40.04
N ALA A 197 22.08 -12.26 39.62
CA ALA A 197 21.69 -12.74 38.29
C ALA A 197 22.25 -11.88 37.14
N LYS A 198 22.49 -10.58 37.40
CA LYS A 198 23.07 -9.67 36.41
C LYS A 198 24.58 -9.91 36.21
N ALA A 199 25.29 -10.25 37.28
CA ALA A 199 26.73 -10.55 37.22
C ALA A 199 27.03 -11.92 36.55
N GLU A 200 26.17 -12.92 36.75
CA GLU A 200 26.28 -14.21 36.04
C GLU A 200 26.01 -14.07 34.54
N LEU A 201 25.02 -13.25 34.15
CA LEU A 201 24.72 -12.94 32.75
C LEU A 201 25.81 -12.10 32.06
N GLU A 202 26.48 -11.20 32.78
CA GLU A 202 27.60 -10.42 32.25
C GLU A 202 28.88 -11.27 32.10
N ALA A 203 29.10 -12.28 32.95
CA ALA A 203 30.20 -13.24 32.80
C ALA A 203 29.96 -14.26 31.66
N GLU A 204 28.72 -14.70 31.45
CA GLU A 204 28.32 -15.46 30.26
C GLU A 204 28.48 -14.64 28.96
N PHE A 205 28.25 -13.32 29.04
CA PHE A 205 28.37 -12.39 27.91
C PHE A 205 29.82 -12.17 27.43
N ASP A 206 30.80 -12.09 28.34
CA ASP A 206 32.22 -11.98 27.96
C ASP A 206 32.76 -13.27 27.34
N THR A 207 32.20 -14.43 27.73
CA THR A 207 32.53 -15.74 27.15
C THR A 207 31.98 -15.89 25.72
N LEU A 208 30.87 -15.21 25.39
CA LEU A 208 30.21 -15.27 24.07
C LEU A 208 30.74 -14.26 23.04
N GLN A 209 31.52 -13.24 23.44
CA GLN A 209 32.16 -12.31 22.50
C GLN A 209 33.37 -12.91 21.75
N GLN A 210 33.92 -14.05 22.19
CA GLN A 210 35.14 -14.62 21.61
C GLN A 210 34.93 -15.66 20.49
N PHE A 211 33.71 -16.05 20.13
CA PHE A 211 33.49 -17.14 19.15
C PHE A 211 32.62 -16.76 17.94
N GLY A 212 33.20 -16.01 17.01
CA GLY A 212 32.73 -15.86 15.63
C GLY A 212 33.08 -17.07 14.75
N SER A 213 32.66 -18.28 15.13
CA SER A 213 32.90 -19.51 14.35
C SER A 213 31.68 -19.92 13.51
N PRO A 214 31.85 -20.46 12.30
CA PRO A 214 30.77 -21.07 11.49
C PRO A 214 29.95 -22.13 12.23
N ALA A 215 30.52 -22.76 13.27
CA ALA A 215 29.86 -23.77 14.09
C ALA A 215 28.69 -23.22 14.93
N THR A 216 28.78 -21.97 15.43
CA THR A 216 27.69 -21.33 16.20
C THR A 216 26.52 -20.94 15.29
N ALA A 217 26.79 -20.55 14.03
CA ALA A 217 25.75 -20.34 13.03
C ALA A 217 25.03 -21.64 12.66
N ALA A 218 25.75 -22.77 12.62
CA ALA A 218 25.18 -24.10 12.34
C ALA A 218 24.33 -24.64 13.51
N LEU A 219 24.78 -24.46 14.76
CA LEU A 219 24.00 -24.78 15.96
C LEU A 219 22.73 -23.94 16.07
N LEU A 220 22.84 -22.62 15.83
CA LEU A 220 21.69 -21.71 15.79
C LEU A 220 20.71 -22.05 14.66
N ALA A 221 21.20 -22.55 13.51
CA ALA A 221 20.35 -23.02 12.42
C ALA A 221 19.66 -24.35 12.75
N SER A 222 20.30 -25.22 13.55
CA SER A 222 19.75 -26.49 14.02
C SER A 222 18.66 -26.30 15.08
N GLU A 223 18.87 -25.43 16.07
CA GLU A 223 17.85 -25.08 17.07
C GLU A 223 16.64 -24.40 16.42
N MET A 224 16.90 -23.50 15.47
CA MET A 224 15.86 -22.82 14.69
C MET A 224 15.12 -23.79 13.75
N HIS A 225 15.74 -24.88 13.31
CA HIS A 225 15.09 -25.94 12.55
C HIS A 225 14.13 -26.75 13.44
N GLN A 226 14.52 -27.01 14.68
CA GLN A 226 13.76 -27.81 15.64
C GLN A 226 12.49 -27.06 16.12
N GLU A 227 12.60 -25.76 16.42
CA GLU A 227 11.44 -24.91 16.80
C GLU A 227 10.42 -24.69 15.66
N ILE A 228 10.87 -24.65 14.40
CA ILE A 228 9.98 -24.47 13.23
C ILE A 228 9.31 -25.81 12.84
N CYS A 229 9.96 -26.95 13.06
CA CYS A 229 9.39 -28.27 12.79
C CYS A 229 8.25 -28.66 13.74
N GLU A 230 8.21 -28.10 14.96
CA GLU A 230 7.15 -28.40 15.94
C GLU A 230 5.80 -27.69 15.65
N LEU A 231 5.76 -26.75 14.69
CA LEU A 231 4.58 -25.90 14.42
C LEU A 231 3.97 -26.06 13.01
N GLY A 232 4.53 -26.90 12.13
CA GLY A 232 4.10 -26.97 10.73
C GLY A 232 4.51 -28.21 9.91
N ASN A 233 4.14 -28.21 8.63
CA ASN A 233 4.39 -29.30 7.67
C ASN A 233 5.90 -29.44 7.36
N GLU A 234 6.53 -30.52 7.82
CA GLU A 234 7.97 -30.82 7.72
C GLU A 234 8.58 -30.58 6.32
N LYS A 235 7.82 -30.86 5.24
CA LYS A 235 8.27 -30.62 3.86
C LYS A 235 8.42 -29.13 3.53
N ALA A 236 7.54 -28.28 4.07
CA ALA A 236 7.57 -26.84 3.86
C ALA A 236 8.77 -26.21 4.59
N VAL A 237 9.08 -26.69 5.79
CA VAL A 237 10.23 -26.25 6.61
C VAL A 237 11.56 -26.61 5.93
N ARG A 238 11.73 -27.86 5.50
CA ARG A 238 12.94 -28.29 4.77
C ARG A 238 13.16 -27.49 3.48
N ARG A 239 12.08 -27.13 2.78
CA ARG A 239 12.16 -26.28 1.59
C ARG A 239 12.61 -24.86 1.95
N PHE A 240 12.01 -24.27 2.98
CA PHE A 240 12.37 -22.94 3.47
C PHE A 240 13.86 -22.82 3.82
N HIS A 241 14.42 -23.78 4.57
CA HIS A 241 15.86 -23.76 4.89
C HIS A 241 16.76 -23.94 3.66
N ARG A 242 16.35 -24.78 2.70
CA ARG A 242 17.08 -24.96 1.45
C ARG A 242 17.16 -23.67 0.65
N ASP A 243 16.05 -22.95 0.55
CA ASP A 243 15.99 -21.67 -0.17
C ASP A 243 16.91 -20.63 0.50
N GLY A 244 16.94 -20.59 1.85
CA GLY A 244 17.83 -19.71 2.62
C GLY A 244 19.31 -20.09 2.49
N ALA A 245 19.64 -21.38 2.47
CA ALA A 245 21.00 -21.87 2.27
C ALA A 245 21.49 -21.59 0.83
N ALA A 246 20.64 -21.80 -0.18
CA ALA A 246 20.96 -21.50 -1.57
C ALA A 246 21.27 -20.00 -1.75
N PHE A 247 20.44 -19.13 -1.17
CA PHE A 247 20.70 -17.69 -1.18
C PHE A 247 22.00 -17.32 -0.45
N SER A 248 22.24 -17.90 0.73
CA SER A 248 23.42 -17.61 1.55
C SER A 248 24.74 -18.11 0.95
N ASN A 249 24.70 -19.13 0.09
CA ASN A 249 25.87 -19.72 -0.56
C ASN A 249 26.18 -19.08 -1.93
N SER A 250 25.23 -18.35 -2.53
CA SER A 250 25.42 -17.66 -3.82
C SER A 250 26.30 -16.40 -3.69
N ASN A 251 26.93 -15.96 -4.79
CA ASN A 251 27.75 -14.74 -4.80
C ASN A 251 26.89 -13.46 -4.81
N LEU A 252 27.50 -12.27 -4.72
CA LEU A 252 26.74 -11.01 -4.57
C LEU A 252 25.88 -10.68 -5.80
N GLU A 253 26.39 -10.97 -7.00
CA GLU A 253 25.70 -10.72 -8.27
C GLU A 253 24.50 -11.66 -8.43
N GLU A 254 24.69 -12.95 -8.13
CA GLU A 254 23.63 -13.96 -8.10
C GLU A 254 22.52 -13.59 -7.11
N ARG A 255 22.87 -13.09 -5.92
CA ARG A 255 21.88 -12.60 -4.95
C ARG A 255 21.12 -11.38 -5.46
N ALA A 256 21.79 -10.46 -6.15
CA ALA A 256 21.15 -9.28 -6.71
C ALA A 256 20.14 -9.65 -7.80
N LEU A 257 20.53 -10.53 -8.73
CA LEU A 257 19.65 -11.08 -9.76
C LEU A 257 18.48 -11.86 -9.15
N HIS A 258 18.72 -12.62 -8.08
CA HIS A 258 17.67 -13.34 -7.37
C HIS A 258 16.62 -12.38 -6.77
N VAL A 259 17.06 -11.30 -6.11
CA VAL A 259 16.15 -10.29 -5.53
C VAL A 259 15.37 -9.53 -6.62
N GLU A 260 15.99 -9.20 -7.75
CA GLU A 260 15.32 -8.57 -8.90
C GLU A 260 14.27 -9.51 -9.51
N SER A 261 14.60 -10.79 -9.68
CA SER A 261 13.67 -11.83 -10.14
C SER A 261 12.48 -12.01 -9.20
N LEU A 262 12.71 -12.01 -7.88
CA LEU A 262 11.64 -12.01 -6.87
C LEU A 262 10.71 -10.81 -7.00
N GLU A 263 11.26 -9.61 -7.23
CA GLU A 263 10.47 -8.39 -7.42
C GLU A 263 9.58 -8.48 -8.66
N GLU A 264 10.14 -8.90 -9.79
CA GLU A 264 9.40 -9.03 -11.04
C GLU A 264 8.29 -10.09 -10.94
N ARG A 265 8.61 -11.26 -10.38
CA ARG A 265 7.65 -12.35 -10.16
C ARG A 265 6.55 -11.93 -9.20
N LEU A 266 6.86 -11.14 -8.16
CA LEU A 266 5.86 -10.60 -7.24
C LEU A 266 4.93 -9.62 -7.93
N VAL A 267 5.45 -8.73 -8.77
CA VAL A 267 4.62 -7.80 -9.55
C VAL A 267 3.69 -8.57 -10.48
N LYS A 268 4.19 -9.59 -11.19
CA LYS A 268 3.37 -10.45 -12.06
C LYS A 268 2.30 -11.19 -11.26
N ALA A 269 2.66 -11.82 -10.14
CA ALA A 269 1.72 -12.56 -9.29
C ALA A 269 0.63 -11.68 -8.68
N LEU A 270 0.97 -10.45 -8.26
CA LEU A 270 0.00 -9.47 -7.78
C LEU A 270 -0.91 -8.97 -8.89
N ALA A 271 -0.39 -8.79 -10.12
CA ALA A 271 -1.18 -8.37 -11.27
C ALA A 271 -2.11 -9.47 -11.79
N SER A 272 -1.68 -10.74 -11.72
CA SER A 272 -2.50 -11.90 -12.09
C SER A 272 -3.36 -12.45 -10.94
N GLU A 273 -3.30 -11.81 -9.77
CA GLU A 273 -4.01 -12.21 -8.55
C GLU A 273 -3.77 -13.68 -8.14
N SER A 274 -2.55 -14.19 -8.40
CA SER A 274 -2.12 -15.54 -8.03
C SER A 274 -1.61 -15.56 -6.58
N TRP A 275 -2.52 -15.67 -5.61
CA TRP A 275 -2.18 -15.57 -4.18
C TRP A 275 -1.30 -16.70 -3.66
N ASP A 276 -1.45 -17.91 -4.18
CA ASP A 276 -0.54 -19.03 -3.87
C ASP A 276 0.90 -18.71 -4.32
N GLN A 277 1.04 -18.06 -5.48
CA GLN A 277 2.34 -17.61 -5.97
C GLN A 277 2.90 -16.47 -5.12
N VAL A 278 2.05 -15.55 -4.64
CA VAL A 278 2.47 -14.51 -3.67
C VAL A 278 2.95 -15.17 -2.38
N CYS A 279 2.24 -16.15 -1.84
CA CYS A 279 2.66 -16.88 -0.64
C CYS A 279 4.00 -17.60 -0.85
N PHE A 280 4.18 -18.23 -2.02
CA PHE A 280 5.44 -18.85 -2.40
C PHE A 280 6.61 -17.85 -2.39
N LEU A 281 6.43 -16.70 -3.03
CA LEU A 281 7.45 -15.65 -3.11
C LEU A 281 7.76 -15.03 -1.75
N MET A 282 6.77 -14.91 -0.85
CA MET A 282 7.01 -14.43 0.52
C MET A 282 7.88 -15.38 1.33
N ARG A 283 7.69 -16.70 1.17
CA ARG A 283 8.59 -17.69 1.80
C ARG A 283 10.01 -17.59 1.26
N GLU A 284 10.15 -17.55 -0.06
CA GLU A 284 11.44 -17.46 -0.75
C GLU A 284 12.19 -16.18 -0.30
N ALA A 285 11.52 -15.04 -0.27
CA ALA A 285 12.09 -13.77 0.20
C ALA A 285 12.41 -13.77 1.72
N ALA A 286 11.56 -14.38 2.54
CA ALA A 286 11.78 -14.48 3.99
C ALA A 286 12.96 -15.39 4.33
N ALA A 287 13.18 -16.48 3.58
CA ALA A 287 14.32 -17.38 3.76
C ALA A 287 15.66 -16.67 3.50
N ALA A 288 15.67 -15.65 2.63
CA ALA A 288 16.83 -14.82 2.32
C ALA A 288 17.04 -13.65 3.31
N LEU A 289 16.16 -13.49 4.31
CA LEU A 289 16.17 -12.36 5.23
C LEU A 289 17.19 -12.57 6.36
N ALA A 290 18.08 -11.61 6.57
CA ALA A 290 19.04 -11.62 7.67
C ALA A 290 18.44 -10.96 8.93
N ALA A 291 18.97 -11.32 10.10
CA ALA A 291 18.59 -10.74 11.39
C ALA A 291 18.76 -9.21 11.42
N PRO A 292 17.95 -8.49 12.22
CA PRO A 292 18.15 -7.06 12.46
C PRO A 292 19.54 -6.82 13.07
N ARG A 293 20.19 -5.71 12.66
CA ARG A 293 21.52 -5.31 13.15
C ARG A 293 21.41 -4.02 13.94
N GLN A 294 22.18 -3.87 15.02
CA GLN A 294 22.28 -2.61 15.78
C GLN A 294 22.76 -1.47 14.86
N LYS A 295 22.29 -0.24 15.05
CA LYS A 295 22.95 0.93 14.47
C LYS A 295 24.34 1.06 15.08
N ALA A 296 25.35 1.36 14.26
CA ALA A 296 26.69 1.63 14.75
C ALA A 296 26.64 2.88 15.65
N VAL A 297 27.01 2.72 16.91
CA VAL A 297 27.33 3.85 17.79
C VAL A 297 28.64 4.42 17.26
N LEU A 298 28.62 5.66 16.79
CA LEU A 298 29.82 6.34 16.28
C LEU A 298 30.79 6.56 17.45
N ASN A 299 31.67 5.59 17.71
CA ASN A 299 32.94 5.87 18.35
C ASN A 299 33.91 6.24 17.23
N ALA A 300 34.40 7.48 17.30
CA ALA A 300 35.26 8.08 16.31
C ALA A 300 36.61 7.33 16.21
N ALA A 301 36.69 6.41 15.26
CA ALA A 301 37.94 6.01 14.62
C ALA A 301 37.56 5.58 13.20
N ALA A 302 37.69 6.50 12.26
CA ALA A 302 37.48 6.24 10.84
C ALA A 302 38.60 5.32 10.33
N ALA A 303 38.46 4.01 10.55
CA ALA A 303 39.25 3.02 9.83
C ALA A 303 38.78 3.00 8.37
N HIS A 304 39.74 3.04 7.45
CA HIS A 304 39.52 2.95 6.02
C HIS A 304 38.69 1.70 5.70
N MET A 305 37.45 1.92 5.29
CA MET A 305 36.55 0.84 4.87
C MET A 305 37.06 0.31 3.52
N PRO A 306 37.39 -0.98 3.40
CA PRO A 306 37.91 -1.54 2.15
C PRO A 306 36.85 -1.49 1.05
N GLU A 307 37.31 -1.40 -0.20
CA GLU A 307 36.50 -1.07 -1.38
C GLU A 307 35.42 -2.14 -1.66
N ASP A 308 35.73 -3.41 -1.36
CA ASP A 308 34.79 -4.54 -1.39
C ASP A 308 33.66 -4.39 -0.35
N ALA A 309 33.96 -3.85 0.83
CA ALA A 309 32.97 -3.57 1.86
C ALA A 309 32.06 -2.40 1.46
N GLN A 310 32.57 -1.40 0.71
CA GLN A 310 31.74 -0.34 0.11
C GLN A 310 30.80 -0.89 -0.98
N GLU A 311 31.27 -1.79 -1.84
CA GLU A 311 30.46 -2.43 -2.88
C GLU A 311 29.36 -3.33 -2.31
N ARG A 312 29.68 -4.08 -1.24
CA ARG A 312 28.72 -4.87 -0.44
C ARG A 312 27.73 -4.00 0.35
N LEU A 313 28.06 -2.74 0.63
CA LEU A 313 27.18 -1.77 1.27
C LEU A 313 26.25 -1.05 0.27
N GLN A 314 26.66 -0.94 -1.00
CA GLN A 314 25.85 -0.31 -2.06
C GLN A 314 24.68 -1.19 -2.51
N THR A 315 24.84 -2.51 -2.46
CA THR A 315 23.77 -3.48 -2.75
C THR A 315 22.87 -3.65 -1.52
N ASN A 316 21.85 -2.79 -1.39
CA ASN A 316 20.91 -2.79 -0.28
C ASN A 316 19.87 -3.93 -0.37
N LEU A 317 20.31 -5.15 -0.69
CA LEU A 317 19.50 -6.33 -0.95
C LEU A 317 18.56 -6.64 0.21
N GLN A 318 19.07 -6.55 1.44
CA GLN A 318 18.28 -6.80 2.65
C GLN A 318 17.14 -5.76 2.83
N SER A 319 17.34 -4.51 2.41
CA SER A 319 16.26 -3.50 2.39
C SER A 319 15.23 -3.81 1.31
N GLN A 320 15.67 -4.27 0.14
CA GLN A 320 14.77 -4.68 -0.94
C GLN A 320 13.94 -5.89 -0.52
N LEU A 321 14.55 -6.94 0.03
CA LEU A 321 13.86 -8.11 0.59
C LEU A 321 12.78 -7.70 1.61
N ARG A 322 13.13 -6.86 2.61
CA ARG A 322 12.13 -6.37 3.57
C ARG A 322 10.98 -5.60 2.92
N LYS A 323 11.26 -4.76 1.91
CA LYS A 323 10.23 -4.05 1.15
C LYS A 323 9.33 -5.01 0.37
N LEU A 324 9.90 -6.03 -0.27
CA LEU A 324 9.15 -7.06 -0.99
C LEU A 324 8.25 -7.85 -0.05
N ILE A 325 8.78 -8.29 1.08
CA ILE A 325 8.03 -8.99 2.13
C ILE A 325 6.88 -8.12 2.63
N CYS A 326 7.17 -6.87 3.03
CA CYS A 326 6.13 -5.94 3.47
C CYS A 326 5.08 -5.66 2.40
N LYS A 327 5.47 -5.63 1.12
CA LYS A 327 4.56 -5.42 0.00
C LYS A 327 3.65 -6.62 -0.17
N GLY A 328 4.19 -7.84 -0.25
CA GLY A 328 3.39 -9.05 -0.46
C GLY A 328 2.48 -9.35 0.73
N LEU A 329 3.00 -9.31 1.97
CA LEU A 329 2.20 -9.53 3.18
C LEU A 329 1.05 -8.53 3.32
N ALA A 330 1.20 -7.28 2.86
CA ALA A 330 0.14 -6.28 2.92
C ALA A 330 -1.08 -6.60 2.01
N TYR A 331 -0.94 -7.51 1.04
CA TYR A 331 -2.04 -7.98 0.20
C TYR A 331 -2.61 -9.33 0.65
N LEU A 332 -1.97 -9.99 1.62
CA LEU A 332 -2.40 -11.30 2.12
C LEU A 332 -3.22 -11.14 3.40
N ASP A 333 -4.30 -11.90 3.50
CA ASP A 333 -5.07 -11.99 4.74
C ASP A 333 -4.45 -13.08 5.62
N LEU A 334 -3.63 -12.66 6.59
CA LEU A 334 -3.00 -13.59 7.53
C LEU A 334 -3.98 -14.18 8.55
N SER A 335 -5.24 -13.72 8.58
CA SER A 335 -6.30 -14.35 9.36
C SER A 335 -6.97 -15.53 8.64
N ASP A 336 -6.73 -15.69 7.34
CA ASP A 336 -7.15 -16.87 6.58
C ASP A 336 -6.25 -18.07 6.92
N ALA A 337 -6.85 -19.14 7.45
CA ALA A 337 -6.11 -20.32 7.92
C ALA A 337 -5.29 -20.99 6.80
N GLY A 338 -5.77 -20.97 5.55
CA GLY A 338 -5.05 -21.52 4.40
C GLY A 338 -3.79 -20.72 4.08
N THR A 339 -3.92 -19.40 4.00
CA THR A 339 -2.82 -18.45 3.76
C THR A 339 -1.79 -18.49 4.90
N ALA A 340 -2.26 -18.49 6.16
CA ALA A 340 -1.42 -18.60 7.34
C ALA A 340 -0.65 -19.93 7.36
N SER A 341 -1.31 -21.06 7.06
CA SER A 341 -0.67 -22.37 6.98
C SER A 341 0.39 -22.44 5.87
N GLN A 342 0.13 -21.83 4.71
CA GLN A 342 1.11 -21.76 3.62
C GLN A 342 2.36 -20.96 3.99
N LEU A 343 2.22 -19.95 4.87
CA LEU A 343 3.30 -19.03 5.24
C LEU A 343 3.93 -19.33 6.61
N GLU A 344 3.41 -20.30 7.35
CA GLU A 344 3.77 -20.56 8.76
C GLU A 344 5.30 -20.56 8.98
N PRO A 345 6.13 -21.32 8.22
CA PRO A 345 7.57 -21.35 8.48
C PRO A 345 8.24 -19.97 8.31
N ALA A 346 7.76 -19.18 7.34
CA ALA A 346 8.28 -17.85 7.08
C ALA A 346 7.82 -16.83 8.13
N LEU A 347 6.55 -16.90 8.56
CA LEU A 347 6.01 -16.03 9.61
C LEU A 347 6.70 -16.29 10.95
N SER A 348 6.86 -17.55 11.32
CA SER A 348 7.55 -17.98 12.54
C SER A 348 9.01 -17.55 12.53
N PHE A 349 9.73 -17.76 11.41
CA PHE A 349 11.10 -17.28 11.24
C PHE A 349 11.23 -15.76 11.41
N MET A 350 10.38 -14.97 10.75
CA MET A 350 10.44 -13.50 10.85
C MET A 350 10.11 -13.00 12.26
N LYS A 351 9.14 -13.62 12.95
CA LYS A 351 8.83 -13.32 14.35
C LYS A 351 10.02 -13.61 15.25
N LEU A 352 10.65 -14.77 15.10
CA LEU A 352 11.83 -15.16 15.87
C LEU A 352 12.99 -14.19 15.68
N LEU A 353 13.26 -13.74 14.45
CA LEU A 353 14.30 -12.74 14.17
C LEU A 353 14.08 -11.43 14.95
N ILE A 354 12.82 -11.00 15.06
CA ILE A 354 12.45 -9.76 15.75
C ILE A 354 12.54 -9.95 17.27
N GLU A 355 11.99 -11.05 17.80
CA GLU A 355 12.03 -11.34 19.23
C GLU A 355 13.45 -11.54 19.75
N ARG A 356 14.31 -12.28 19.03
CA ARG A 356 15.73 -12.44 19.40
C ARG A 356 16.49 -11.11 19.40
N PHE A 357 16.14 -10.18 18.52
CA PHE A 357 16.74 -8.84 18.54
C PHE A 357 16.29 -8.04 19.76
N LYS A 358 15.02 -8.13 20.15
CA LYS A 358 14.47 -7.42 21.32
C LYS A 358 15.15 -7.80 22.64
N VAL A 359 15.62 -9.03 22.77
CA VAL A 359 16.40 -9.48 23.95
C VAL A 359 17.69 -8.66 24.10
N ARG A 360 18.28 -8.21 22.99
CA ARG A 360 19.57 -7.49 22.95
C ARG A 360 19.43 -5.96 22.89
N GLY A 361 18.23 -5.43 22.66
CA GLY A 361 18.01 -3.98 22.51
C GLY A 361 16.63 -3.63 21.94
N GLN A 362 16.36 -2.34 21.75
CA GLN A 362 15.07 -1.87 21.20
C GLN A 362 15.05 -1.93 19.67
N LEU A 363 13.94 -2.34 19.05
CA LEU A 363 13.85 -2.50 17.58
C LEU A 363 14.03 -1.15 16.84
N GLU A 364 13.72 -0.04 17.50
CA GLU A 364 13.93 1.34 17.10
C GLU A 364 15.42 1.68 16.85
N GLU A 365 16.30 0.97 17.55
CA GLU A 365 17.75 1.10 17.48
C GLU A 365 18.35 0.23 16.36
N ALA A 366 17.55 -0.62 15.72
CA ALA A 366 17.99 -1.43 14.60
C ALA A 366 18.28 -0.57 13.35
N ARG A 367 19.27 -1.00 12.56
CA ARG A 367 19.48 -0.51 11.21
C ARG A 367 18.25 -0.84 10.36
N ALA A 368 17.72 0.17 9.69
CA ALA A 368 16.43 0.11 9.01
C ALA A 368 15.24 -0.18 9.96
N ALA A 369 15.29 0.31 11.20
CA ALA A 369 14.20 0.22 12.20
C ALA A 369 12.80 0.41 11.62
N LYS A 370 12.58 1.42 10.76
CA LYS A 370 11.29 1.66 10.11
C LYS A 370 10.75 0.45 9.32
N GLN A 371 11.62 -0.28 8.64
CA GLN A 371 11.23 -1.48 7.87
C GLN A 371 10.92 -2.65 8.81
N TRP A 372 11.71 -2.81 9.87
CA TRP A 372 11.50 -3.86 10.87
C TRP A 372 10.23 -3.64 11.70
N LEU A 373 9.97 -2.41 12.14
CA LEU A 373 8.73 -2.03 12.82
C LEU A 373 7.50 -2.23 11.92
N ARG A 374 7.62 -1.92 10.63
CA ARG A 374 6.55 -2.21 9.65
C ARG A 374 6.31 -3.71 9.52
N LEU A 375 7.38 -4.49 9.38
CA LEU A 375 7.28 -5.95 9.28
C LEU A 375 6.64 -6.53 10.54
N GLN A 376 7.08 -6.10 11.73
CA GLN A 376 6.48 -6.47 13.00
C GLN A 376 4.97 -6.18 13.03
N GLY A 377 4.56 -4.97 12.66
CA GLY A 377 3.14 -4.60 12.63
C GLY A 377 2.29 -5.42 11.67
N LEU A 378 2.87 -5.99 10.61
CA LEU A 378 2.19 -6.93 9.72
C LEU A 378 2.11 -8.35 10.30
N LEU A 379 3.04 -8.74 11.19
CA LEU A 379 3.11 -10.06 11.80
C LEU A 379 2.31 -10.18 13.10
N THR A 380 2.09 -9.07 13.80
CA THR A 380 1.29 -8.97 15.03
C THR A 380 -0.08 -8.41 14.67
N THR A 381 -1.07 -9.27 14.48
CA THR A 381 -2.47 -8.93 14.13
C THR A 381 -3.24 -8.23 15.27
N GLU A 382 -2.58 -7.38 16.06
CA GLU A 382 -3.14 -6.54 17.12
C GLU A 382 -2.45 -5.16 17.13
N ALA A 383 -2.68 -4.32 16.12
CA ALA A 383 -2.51 -2.85 16.18
C ALA A 383 -2.80 -2.22 14.80
N THR A 384 -4.06 -2.24 14.37
CA THR A 384 -4.48 -1.61 13.10
C THR A 384 -4.52 -0.08 13.18
N THR A 385 -4.09 0.57 14.27
CA THR A 385 -4.18 2.04 14.42
C THR A 385 -2.86 2.78 14.13
N GLN A 386 -1.69 2.14 14.25
CA GLN A 386 -0.40 2.75 13.89
C GLN A 386 0.05 2.40 12.45
N ALA A 387 -0.51 1.34 11.85
CA ALA A 387 -0.19 0.90 10.50
C ALA A 387 -0.87 1.76 9.41
N GLU A 388 -2.01 2.38 9.72
CA GLU A 388 -2.76 3.25 8.79
C GLU A 388 -2.02 4.58 8.53
N ALA A 389 -1.29 5.10 9.54
CA ALA A 389 -0.42 6.27 9.38
C ALA A 389 0.80 6.02 8.46
N ASN A 390 1.18 4.74 8.27
CA ASN A 390 2.34 4.35 7.45
C ASN A 390 1.96 3.84 6.04
N LEU A 391 0.67 3.74 5.73
CA LEU A 391 0.18 3.34 4.40
C LEU A 391 0.10 4.52 3.42
N GLU A 392 -0.03 5.76 3.92
CA GLU A 392 0.02 6.99 3.12
C GLU A 392 1.41 7.22 2.48
N ILE A 393 2.44 6.54 2.99
CA ILE A 393 3.83 6.65 2.50
C ILE A 393 4.09 5.76 1.27
N LEU A 394 3.23 4.78 0.95
CA LEU A 394 3.51 3.82 -0.14
C LEU A 394 2.56 3.88 -1.34
N LEU A 395 1.43 4.58 -1.24
CA LEU A 395 0.59 4.88 -2.42
C LEU A 395 1.05 6.14 -3.18
N THR A 396 2.05 6.87 -2.66
CA THR A 396 2.74 7.96 -3.35
C THR A 396 4.09 7.56 -3.95
N GLU A 397 4.62 6.38 -3.64
CA GLU A 397 5.91 5.89 -4.16
C GLU A 397 5.73 4.79 -5.21
N GLY A 398 4.96 5.12 -6.26
CA GLY A 398 4.99 4.40 -7.53
C GLY A 398 5.64 5.28 -8.59
N ASN A 399 6.87 4.92 -9.00
CA ASN A 399 7.69 5.57 -10.04
C ASN A 399 8.33 6.94 -9.73
N HIS A 400 9.26 6.95 -8.77
CA HIS A 400 10.43 7.85 -8.86
C HIS A 400 11.72 7.05 -8.90
N ARG A 401 12.22 6.84 -10.12
CA ARG A 401 13.67 6.68 -10.32
C ARG A 401 14.37 7.92 -9.74
N ARG A 402 15.34 7.69 -8.86
CA ARG A 402 16.43 8.58 -8.37
C ARG A 402 16.09 9.67 -7.33
N GLY A 403 16.88 9.66 -6.24
CA GLY A 403 17.29 10.84 -5.48
C GLY A 403 16.53 11.09 -4.18
N GLY A 404 17.13 10.71 -3.04
CA GLY A 404 16.72 11.22 -1.74
C GLY A 404 16.96 12.73 -1.68
N GLY A 405 15.90 13.52 -1.93
CA GLY A 405 15.88 14.95 -1.68
C GLY A 405 15.13 15.23 -0.37
N LEU A 406 15.67 16.14 0.46
CA LEU A 406 14.98 16.66 1.63
C LEU A 406 13.59 17.19 1.22
N LYS A 407 12.58 17.03 2.10
CA LYS A 407 11.26 17.65 1.91
C LYS A 407 11.46 19.17 1.82
N THR A 408 11.18 19.76 0.67
CA THR A 408 11.39 21.20 0.38
C THR A 408 10.36 22.10 1.04
N THR A 409 9.41 21.55 1.80
CA THR A 409 8.40 22.32 2.54
C THR A 409 8.29 21.78 3.96
N LYS A 410 8.51 22.63 4.96
CA LYS A 410 8.36 22.29 6.39
C LYS A 410 7.60 23.42 7.09
N GLY A 411 6.52 23.08 7.79
CA GLY A 411 5.73 24.06 8.57
C GLY A 411 5.14 25.20 7.74
N GLY A 412 4.72 24.93 6.49
CA GLY A 412 4.17 25.96 5.60
C GLY A 412 5.22 26.91 5.00
N VAL A 413 6.51 26.65 5.20
CA VAL A 413 7.62 27.42 4.60
C VAL A 413 8.33 26.56 3.56
N TYR A 414 8.59 27.14 2.38
CA TYR A 414 9.34 26.50 1.31
C TYR A 414 10.83 26.82 1.41
N THR A 415 11.64 25.78 1.28
CA THR A 415 13.11 25.85 1.18
C THR A 415 13.57 24.98 0.00
N PRO A 416 14.23 25.56 -1.03
CA PRO A 416 14.78 24.81 -2.14
C PRO A 416 15.84 23.80 -1.69
N ASN A 417 16.06 22.76 -2.48
CA ASN A 417 17.13 21.80 -2.26
C ASN A 417 18.51 22.52 -2.25
N PRO A 418 19.47 22.12 -1.40
CA PRO A 418 20.84 22.68 -1.40
C PRO A 418 21.44 22.92 -2.79
N LYS A 419 21.28 21.98 -3.73
CA LYS A 419 21.78 22.16 -5.12
C LYS A 419 21.22 23.37 -5.86
N ASN A 420 19.99 23.76 -5.56
CA ASN A 420 19.36 24.94 -6.14
C ASN A 420 19.69 26.20 -5.33
N GLN A 421 20.01 26.07 -4.04
CA GLN A 421 20.57 27.17 -3.25
C GLN A 421 21.94 27.60 -3.78
N ASP A 422 22.73 26.65 -4.28
CA ASP A 422 24.04 26.91 -4.90
C ASP A 422 23.96 27.59 -6.28
N ASN A 423 22.75 27.80 -6.85
CA ASN A 423 22.60 28.43 -8.15
C ASN A 423 22.71 29.96 -8.03
N PRO A 424 23.61 30.64 -8.76
CA PRO A 424 23.82 32.09 -8.64
C PRO A 424 22.61 32.94 -9.08
N LEU A 425 21.68 32.37 -9.85
CA LEU A 425 20.43 33.02 -10.24
C LEU A 425 19.34 32.88 -9.17
N ILE A 426 19.60 32.15 -8.08
CA ILE A 426 18.68 31.92 -6.98
C ILE A 426 19.19 32.67 -5.76
N ARG A 427 18.31 33.46 -5.14
CA ARG A 427 18.64 34.18 -3.90
C ARG A 427 17.48 34.15 -2.93
N ASN A 428 17.82 34.16 -1.64
CA ASN A 428 16.86 34.35 -0.58
C ASN A 428 16.71 35.86 -0.31
N THR A 429 15.49 36.37 -0.34
CA THR A 429 15.19 37.80 -0.12
C THR A 429 14.96 38.16 1.35
N GLY A 430 14.79 37.18 2.24
CA GLY A 430 14.37 37.38 3.63
C GLY A 430 12.90 37.79 3.80
N ASN A 431 12.30 38.37 2.75
CA ASN A 431 10.89 38.73 2.70
C ASN A 431 10.07 37.55 2.17
N ASP A 432 9.19 37.00 3.02
CA ASP A 432 8.29 35.92 2.65
C ASP A 432 7.15 36.43 1.77
N VAL A 433 6.97 35.78 0.62
CA VAL A 433 5.77 35.94 -0.20
C VAL A 433 4.79 34.84 0.13
N ILE A 434 3.55 35.24 0.40
CA ILE A 434 2.43 34.34 0.65
C ILE A 434 1.89 33.81 -0.69
N LEU A 435 1.83 32.49 -0.80
CA LEU A 435 1.33 31.76 -1.95
C LEU A 435 0.17 30.86 -1.52
N ASN A 436 -0.91 30.83 -2.31
CA ASN A 436 -2.06 29.99 -2.04
C ASN A 436 -2.17 28.86 -3.07
N CYS A 437 -2.54 27.68 -2.59
CA CYS A 437 -2.87 26.57 -3.49
C CYS A 437 -4.16 26.88 -4.25
N ASN A 438 -4.11 26.88 -5.58
CA ASN A 438 -5.26 27.17 -6.43
C ASN A 438 -6.41 26.14 -6.38
N LYS A 439 -6.23 25.01 -5.68
CA LYS A 439 -7.27 23.98 -5.53
C LYS A 439 -7.91 23.95 -4.14
N CYS A 440 -7.10 24.13 -3.09
CA CYS A 440 -7.57 23.94 -1.70
C CYS A 440 -7.27 25.14 -0.80
N GLY A 441 -6.69 26.23 -1.33
CA GLY A 441 -6.44 27.46 -0.59
C GLY A 441 -5.31 27.42 0.44
N ILE A 442 -4.68 26.26 0.69
CA ILE A 442 -3.59 26.12 1.67
C ILE A 442 -2.45 27.10 1.36
N GLU A 443 -2.00 27.76 2.41
CA GLU A 443 -0.95 28.77 2.38
C GLU A 443 0.46 28.13 2.37
N LEU A 444 1.36 28.75 1.60
CA LEU A 444 2.77 28.46 1.58
C LEU A 444 3.55 29.78 1.54
N ARG A 445 4.56 29.91 2.40
CA ARG A 445 5.49 31.04 2.41
C ARG A 445 6.77 30.69 1.66
N SER A 446 7.21 31.60 0.79
CA SER A 446 8.48 31.47 0.06
C SER A 446 9.22 32.81 0.03
N SER A 447 10.46 32.81 0.54
CA SER A 447 11.42 33.92 0.46
C SER A 447 12.49 33.68 -0.61
N TRP A 448 12.30 32.70 -1.50
CA TRP A 448 13.27 32.34 -2.52
C TRP A 448 12.84 32.84 -3.89
N ILE A 449 13.74 33.56 -4.57
CA ILE A 449 13.50 34.07 -5.92
C ILE A 449 14.54 33.54 -6.89
N PHE A 450 14.10 33.37 -8.13
CA PHE A 450 14.92 33.10 -9.30
C PHE A 450 14.93 34.36 -10.18
N ASP A 451 16.09 34.99 -10.28
CA ASP A 451 16.33 36.20 -11.04
C ASP A 451 17.23 35.90 -12.23
N TYR A 452 16.71 36.11 -13.43
CA TYR A 452 17.52 35.97 -14.65
C TYR A 452 17.12 37.05 -15.65
N LEU A 453 18.13 37.74 -16.21
CA LEU A 453 17.94 38.80 -17.21
C LEU A 453 16.90 39.86 -16.79
N GLY A 454 16.87 40.21 -15.50
CA GLY A 454 15.94 41.19 -14.93
C GLY A 454 14.51 40.69 -14.72
N LYS A 455 14.25 39.39 -14.91
CA LYS A 455 12.95 38.76 -14.63
C LYS A 455 13.01 38.00 -13.31
N VAL A 456 12.25 38.49 -12.34
CA VAL A 456 12.15 37.90 -11.00
C VAL A 456 10.95 36.97 -10.93
N HIS A 457 11.20 35.73 -10.49
CA HIS A 457 10.18 34.73 -10.25
C HIS A 457 10.30 34.16 -8.83
N ILE A 458 9.19 33.98 -8.13
CA ILE A 458 9.20 33.30 -6.82
C ILE A 458 9.34 31.80 -7.04
N LEU A 459 10.25 31.16 -6.31
CA LEU A 459 10.42 29.72 -6.36
C LEU A 459 9.33 29.00 -5.56
N VAL A 460 8.79 27.96 -6.18
CA VAL A 460 7.74 27.11 -5.60
C VAL A 460 8.10 25.63 -5.77
N PRO A 461 7.58 24.73 -4.92
CA PRO A 461 7.82 23.30 -5.04
C PRO A 461 7.55 22.76 -6.45
N LYS A 462 8.46 21.91 -6.95
CA LYS A 462 8.38 21.31 -8.31
C LYS A 462 7.02 20.71 -8.64
N HIS A 463 6.40 20.05 -7.67
CA HIS A 463 5.14 19.32 -7.84
C HIS A 463 3.92 20.08 -7.30
N GLY A 464 4.07 21.34 -6.88
CA GLY A 464 3.00 22.09 -6.25
C GLY A 464 2.61 21.53 -4.88
N HIS A 465 1.33 21.65 -4.52
CA HIS A 465 0.81 21.14 -3.26
C HIS A 465 0.62 19.63 -3.32
N SER A 466 1.35 18.89 -2.49
CA SER A 466 1.41 17.42 -2.53
C SER A 466 0.07 16.73 -2.27
N ALA A 467 -0.80 17.30 -1.42
CA ALA A 467 -2.05 16.63 -1.04
C ALA A 467 -3.13 16.68 -2.15
N CYS A 468 -3.24 17.79 -2.88
CA CYS A 468 -4.28 17.97 -3.92
C CYS A 468 -3.73 18.09 -5.35
N GLY A 469 -2.41 18.12 -5.52
CA GLY A 469 -1.75 18.38 -6.82
C GLY A 469 -2.06 19.76 -7.40
N GLY A 470 -2.47 20.72 -6.57
CA GLY A 470 -2.72 22.10 -6.97
C GLY A 470 -1.41 22.88 -7.13
N ARG A 471 -1.46 24.01 -7.85
CA ARG A 471 -0.31 24.90 -8.01
C ARG A 471 -0.37 26.03 -7.00
N TYR A 472 0.78 26.42 -6.48
CA TYR A 472 0.90 27.61 -5.65
C TYR A 472 0.94 28.85 -6.54
N VAL A 473 0.06 29.79 -6.25
CA VAL A 473 -0.02 31.09 -6.92
C VAL A 473 0.14 32.19 -5.87
N PRO A 474 0.84 33.29 -6.17
CA PRO A 474 0.99 34.39 -5.24
C PRO A 474 -0.33 35.12 -5.03
N THR A 475 -0.53 35.62 -3.81
CA THR A 475 -1.68 36.46 -3.48
C THR A 475 -1.64 37.77 -4.28
N ASP A 476 -0.45 38.29 -4.55
CA ASP A 476 -0.24 39.41 -5.48
C ASP A 476 -0.11 38.88 -6.93
N ALA A 477 -1.12 39.19 -7.75
CA ALA A 477 -1.19 38.77 -9.14
C ALA A 477 -0.06 39.32 -10.04
N LYS A 478 0.71 40.33 -9.58
CA LYS A 478 1.85 40.88 -10.33
C LYS A 478 3.09 40.00 -10.24
N LEU A 479 3.16 39.11 -9.24
CA LEU A 479 4.30 38.24 -9.03
C LEU A 479 4.15 36.96 -9.86
N SER A 480 5.25 36.54 -10.48
CA SER A 480 5.28 35.31 -11.26
C SER A 480 6.02 34.21 -10.51
N VAL A 481 5.58 32.96 -10.69
CA VAL A 481 6.17 31.80 -9.99
C VAL A 481 6.96 30.92 -10.94
N ARG A 482 8.00 30.27 -10.42
CA ARG A 482 8.78 29.26 -11.15
C ARG A 482 8.98 28.02 -10.29
N GLN A 483 8.77 26.87 -10.91
CA GLN A 483 8.94 25.59 -10.23
C GLN A 483 10.41 25.29 -9.95
N ASP A 484 10.64 24.69 -8.80
CA ASP A 484 11.93 24.20 -8.31
C ASP A 484 12.45 22.98 -9.08
N ASN A 485 12.67 23.17 -10.38
CA ASN A 485 13.14 22.14 -11.29
C ASN A 485 14.56 22.49 -11.76
N PRO A 486 15.60 21.74 -11.33
CA PRO A 486 16.98 22.03 -11.71
C PRO A 486 17.18 22.19 -13.22
N THR A 487 16.48 21.39 -14.04
CA THR A 487 16.58 21.46 -15.51
C THR A 487 16.04 22.76 -16.10
N HIS A 488 15.16 23.46 -15.39
CA HIS A 488 14.58 24.73 -15.82
C HIS A 488 15.28 25.93 -15.19
N LEU A 489 15.99 25.73 -14.09
CA LEU A 489 16.74 26.75 -13.35
C LEU A 489 18.20 26.85 -13.83
N ASP A 490 18.68 25.83 -14.54
CA ASP A 490 19.98 25.82 -15.22
C ASP A 490 19.92 26.62 -16.54
N ILE A 491 20.11 27.94 -16.41
CA ILE A 491 20.19 28.89 -17.53
C ILE A 491 21.63 29.41 -17.62
N CYS A 492 22.21 29.36 -18.82
CA CYS A 492 23.54 29.90 -19.07
C CYS A 492 23.52 31.42 -19.29
N PRO A 493 24.69 32.09 -19.28
CA PRO A 493 24.79 33.54 -19.54
C PRO A 493 24.20 34.00 -20.89
N HIS A 494 24.04 33.09 -21.85
CA HIS A 494 23.41 33.36 -23.14
C HIS A 494 21.87 33.33 -23.10
N GLY A 495 21.24 33.21 -21.92
CA GLY A 495 19.79 33.22 -21.74
C GLY A 495 19.08 31.94 -22.22
N SER A 496 19.82 30.85 -22.42
CA SER A 496 19.29 29.55 -22.83
C SER A 496 19.55 28.50 -21.75
N GLN A 497 18.74 27.43 -21.71
CA GLN A 497 19.06 26.28 -20.85
C GLN A 497 20.46 25.76 -21.19
N SER A 498 21.34 25.57 -20.20
CA SER A 498 22.76 25.26 -20.45
C SER A 498 22.92 24.03 -21.32
N ARG A 499 22.14 22.96 -21.05
CA ARG A 499 22.11 21.74 -21.88
C ARG A 499 21.69 21.93 -23.34
N HIS A 500 20.99 23.01 -23.67
CA HIS A 500 20.48 23.31 -25.02
C HIS A 500 21.12 24.54 -25.65
N CYS A 501 22.11 25.15 -24.99
CA CYS A 501 22.77 26.33 -25.52
C CYS A 501 23.82 25.93 -26.55
N VAL A 502 23.63 26.38 -27.79
CA VAL A 502 24.59 26.12 -28.89
C VAL A 502 25.93 26.83 -28.63
N LYS A 503 25.89 28.06 -28.08
CA LYS A 503 27.11 28.83 -27.76
C LYS A 503 27.94 28.19 -26.65
N CYS A 504 27.30 27.55 -25.68
CA CYS A 504 27.99 26.80 -24.62
C CYS A 504 28.38 25.37 -25.03
N GLY A 505 27.98 24.89 -26.21
CA GLY A 505 28.14 23.48 -26.57
C GLY A 505 27.42 22.53 -25.61
N GLY A 506 26.22 22.89 -25.16
CA GLY A 506 25.48 22.12 -24.15
C GLY A 506 25.31 20.64 -24.50
N SER A 507 25.19 19.77 -23.49
CA SER A 507 25.15 18.30 -23.66
C SER A 507 24.03 17.75 -24.55
N GLY A 508 22.99 18.55 -24.82
CA GLY A 508 21.92 18.24 -25.77
C GLY A 508 22.18 18.69 -27.21
N ILE A 509 23.36 19.26 -27.49
CA ILE A 509 23.81 19.74 -28.81
C ILE A 509 24.82 18.74 -29.38
N CYS A 510 24.60 18.27 -30.60
CA CYS A 510 25.53 17.39 -31.29
C CYS A 510 26.66 18.18 -31.96
N VAL A 511 27.66 17.45 -32.48
CA VAL A 511 28.79 18.02 -33.25
C VAL A 511 28.33 18.90 -34.42
N HIS A 512 27.14 18.65 -34.97
CA HIS A 512 26.53 19.45 -36.04
C HIS A 512 25.87 20.76 -35.55
N LYS A 513 26.07 21.15 -34.29
CA LYS A 513 25.47 22.36 -33.66
C LYS A 513 23.94 22.37 -33.66
N LYS A 514 23.30 21.21 -33.80
CA LYS A 514 21.85 21.00 -33.72
C LYS A 514 21.52 20.25 -32.43
N ARG A 515 20.29 20.36 -31.94
CA ARG A 515 19.83 19.48 -30.84
C ARG A 515 19.86 18.03 -31.33
N PHE A 516 20.33 17.08 -30.51
CA PHE A 516 20.41 15.66 -30.90
C PHE A 516 19.09 15.13 -31.49
N SER A 517 17.95 15.43 -30.86
CA SER A 517 16.62 15.02 -31.34
C SER A 517 16.15 15.72 -32.62
N ARG A 518 16.83 16.78 -33.05
CA ARG A 518 16.56 17.52 -34.30
C ARG A 518 17.68 17.34 -35.33
N CYS A 519 18.62 16.43 -35.08
CA CYS A 519 19.69 16.09 -36.00
C CYS A 519 19.38 14.69 -36.55
N PRO A 520 18.87 14.57 -37.80
CA PRO A 520 18.52 13.28 -38.37
C PRO A 520 19.61 12.20 -38.27
N PRO A 521 20.89 12.46 -38.61
CA PRO A 521 21.92 11.42 -38.52
C PRO A 521 22.15 10.97 -37.07
N CYS A 522 22.32 11.89 -36.12
CA CYS A 522 22.55 11.54 -34.71
C CYS A 522 21.32 10.92 -34.02
N PHE A 523 20.11 11.21 -34.52
CA PHE A 523 18.88 10.61 -33.98
C PHE A 523 18.70 9.17 -34.46
N ALA A 524 19.06 8.87 -35.72
CA ALA A 524 19.04 7.52 -36.27
C ALA A 524 20.04 6.61 -35.53
N GLU A 525 21.29 7.06 -35.41
CA GLU A 525 22.38 6.35 -34.73
C GLU A 525 22.00 5.96 -33.28
N ARG A 526 21.53 6.92 -32.47
CA ARG A 526 21.08 6.65 -31.08
C ARG A 526 19.87 5.72 -30.97
N ARG A 527 19.08 5.59 -32.03
CA ARG A 527 17.91 4.70 -32.04
C ARG A 527 18.33 3.27 -32.35
N GLU A 528 19.30 3.09 -33.24
CA GLU A 528 19.94 1.81 -33.54
C GLU A 528 20.65 1.27 -32.30
N GLU A 529 21.53 2.06 -31.67
CA GLU A 529 22.23 1.70 -30.42
C GLU A 529 21.28 1.19 -29.31
N ARG A 530 20.13 1.87 -29.13
CA ARG A 530 19.12 1.45 -28.13
C ARG A 530 18.37 0.20 -28.53
N SER A 531 18.21 -0.04 -29.83
CA SER A 531 17.54 -1.24 -30.34
C SER A 531 18.45 -2.44 -30.18
N ASP A 532 19.75 -2.27 -30.41
CA ASP A 532 20.76 -3.31 -30.24
C ASP A 532 20.97 -3.64 -28.75
N ALA A 533 21.09 -2.62 -27.89
CA ALA A 533 21.16 -2.82 -26.44
C ALA A 533 19.90 -3.51 -25.85
N LYS A 534 18.75 -3.42 -26.54
CA LYS A 534 17.51 -4.10 -26.15
C LYS A 534 17.40 -5.52 -26.74
N ARG A 535 18.21 -5.85 -27.75
CA ARG A 535 18.33 -7.22 -28.29
C ARG A 535 19.35 -8.04 -27.50
N GLU A 536 20.33 -7.39 -26.88
CA GLU A 536 21.34 -8.00 -26.02
C GLU A 536 20.85 -8.23 -24.57
N GLN A 537 19.75 -7.59 -24.16
CA GLN A 537 19.03 -7.79 -22.89
C GLN A 537 17.85 -8.74 -23.09
#